data_AF-A0A4S4MWY4-F1
#
_entry.id   AF-A0A4S4MWY4-F1
#
_cell.length_a   1.000
_cell.length_b   1.000
_cell.length_c   1.000
_cell.angle_alpha   90.00
_cell.angle_beta   90.00
_cell.angle_gamma   90.00
#
_symmetry.space_group_name_H-M   'P 1'
#
loop_
_entity.id
_entity.type
_entity.pdbx_description
1 polymer ?
#
loop_
_entity_poly.entity_id
_entity_poly.type
_entity_poly.pdbx_seq_one_letter_code
_entity_poly.pdbx_strand_id
1 'polypeptide(L)'
;MASAGLTDYEVRDLNDEINKLMREKRHWENQIVALGGANYRRNVAMVDDDGKEVPGTKGYKYFGRAKDLPGVKELFQSRKKDEDEENVAHTFYKKFMNQGPAYFGDLDEQDGTLLEYERQAEEEEWQDAYSHLRTALKIPEDEPTPPIPRGVSISHTDSHTNGDVARSSDSKRKAPDGDVDMTPSEAFSDDASKRVKTNGVPPQNGDALSPEETMLAHARATAAYIPFLTPDHLLPPKLPSRVEMEEFLLGLRKKALVEEYFGEA
;
A
#
# COMPACT_ATOMS: atom_id res chain seq x y z
N MET A 1 -46.47 -16.55 6.94
CA MET A 1 -45.94 -16.01 8.22
C MET A 1 -46.44 -14.62 8.61
N ALA A 2 -47.22 -13.91 7.77
CA ALA A 2 -47.70 -12.54 8.06
C ALA A 2 -48.96 -12.45 8.94
N SER A 3 -49.34 -13.53 9.64
CA SER A 3 -50.60 -13.59 10.40
C SER A 3 -50.32 -13.38 11.89
N ALA A 4 -50.85 -12.30 12.46
CA ALA A 4 -50.65 -11.92 13.87
C ALA A 4 -51.23 -12.92 14.90
N GLY A 5 -51.98 -13.93 14.45
CA GLY A 5 -52.64 -14.92 15.31
C GLY A 5 -51.83 -16.17 15.67
N LEU A 6 -50.64 -16.40 15.09
CA LEU A 6 -49.83 -17.56 15.43
C LEU A 6 -49.07 -17.36 16.76
N THR A 7 -48.90 -18.44 17.50
CA THR A 7 -48.03 -18.46 18.69
C THR A 7 -46.56 -18.50 18.30
N ASP A 8 -45.68 -18.08 19.21
CA ASP A 8 -44.24 -18.06 18.95
C ASP A 8 -43.64 -19.46 18.72
N TYR A 9 -44.29 -20.53 19.18
CA TYR A 9 -43.88 -21.90 18.91
C TYR A 9 -44.22 -22.32 17.49
N GLU A 10 -45.46 -22.09 17.06
CA GLU A 10 -45.88 -22.37 15.68
C GLU A 10 -45.05 -21.58 14.66
N VAL A 11 -44.69 -20.33 15.00
CA VAL A 11 -43.79 -19.52 14.16
C VAL A 11 -42.40 -20.15 14.05
N ARG A 12 -41.87 -20.80 15.10
CA ARG A 12 -40.60 -21.53 15.03
C ARG A 12 -40.69 -22.76 14.13
N ASP A 13 -41.71 -23.58 14.32
CA ASP A 13 -41.91 -24.81 13.55
C ASP A 13 -42.08 -24.50 12.05
N LEU A 14 -42.86 -23.48 11.72
CA LEU A 14 -42.99 -23.01 10.34
C LEU A 14 -41.68 -22.47 9.78
N ASN A 15 -40.84 -21.83 10.60
CA ASN A 15 -39.52 -21.37 10.16
C ASN A 15 -38.61 -22.55 9.81
N ASP A 16 -38.63 -23.59 10.62
CA ASP A 16 -37.87 -24.82 10.39
C ASP A 16 -38.34 -25.54 9.12
N GLU A 17 -39.65 -25.61 8.91
CA GLU A 17 -40.25 -26.18 7.71
C GLU A 17 -39.84 -25.39 6.45
N ILE A 18 -39.89 -24.06 6.48
CA ILE A 18 -39.44 -23.22 5.38
C ILE A 18 -37.95 -23.45 5.10
N ASN A 19 -37.09 -23.48 6.13
CA ASN A 19 -35.67 -23.72 5.96
C ASN A 19 -35.37 -25.13 5.43
N LYS A 20 -36.19 -26.14 5.75
CA LYS A 20 -36.10 -27.48 5.18
C LYS A 20 -36.45 -27.45 3.69
N LEU A 21 -37.58 -26.83 3.32
CA LEU A 21 -38.00 -26.70 1.92
C LEU A 21 -37.00 -25.90 1.09
N MET A 22 -36.36 -24.87 1.65
CA MET A 22 -35.32 -24.10 0.96
C MET A 22 -34.06 -24.91 0.68
N ARG A 23 -33.68 -25.82 1.59
CA ARG A 23 -32.56 -26.76 1.36
C ARG A 23 -32.89 -27.77 0.28
N GLU A 24 -34.10 -28.34 0.33
CA GLU A 24 -34.59 -29.26 -0.71
C GLU A 24 -34.65 -28.57 -2.07
N LYS A 25 -35.23 -27.36 -2.14
CA LYS A 25 -35.25 -26.54 -3.35
C LYS A 25 -33.85 -26.33 -3.91
N ARG A 26 -32.87 -25.97 -3.07
CA ARG A 26 -31.47 -25.80 -3.49
C ARG A 26 -30.86 -27.11 -4.01
N HIS A 27 -31.19 -28.24 -3.39
CA HIS A 27 -30.74 -29.55 -3.84
C HIS A 27 -31.30 -29.88 -5.23
N TRP A 28 -32.60 -29.68 -5.42
CA TRP A 28 -33.27 -29.86 -6.70
C TRP A 28 -32.74 -28.92 -7.79
N GLU A 29 -32.52 -27.65 -7.48
CA GLU A 29 -31.92 -26.70 -8.43
C GLU A 29 -30.53 -27.12 -8.88
N ASN A 30 -29.69 -27.60 -7.96
CA ASN A 30 -28.37 -28.12 -8.32
C ASN A 30 -28.49 -29.36 -9.21
N GLN A 31 -29.44 -30.24 -8.93
CA GLN A 31 -29.67 -31.44 -9.75
C GLN A 31 -30.16 -31.07 -11.16
N ILE A 32 -31.08 -30.11 -11.29
CA ILE A 32 -31.55 -29.63 -12.60
C ILE A 32 -30.38 -29.06 -13.41
N VAL A 33 -29.51 -28.25 -12.79
CA VAL A 33 -28.33 -27.69 -13.46
C VAL A 33 -27.34 -28.80 -13.85
N ALA A 34 -27.10 -29.79 -12.97
CA ALA A 34 -26.22 -30.92 -13.26
C ALA A 34 -26.73 -31.80 -14.43
N LEU A 35 -28.06 -31.90 -14.59
CA LEU A 35 -28.70 -32.58 -15.72
C LEU A 35 -28.73 -31.72 -17.00
N GLY A 36 -28.10 -30.54 -17.01
CA GLY A 36 -28.07 -29.63 -18.16
C GLY A 36 -29.35 -28.79 -18.35
N GLY A 37 -30.21 -28.72 -17.33
CA GLY A 37 -31.43 -27.92 -17.31
C GLY A 37 -31.19 -26.43 -17.03
N ALA A 38 -32.29 -25.66 -16.98
CA ALA A 38 -32.25 -24.22 -16.73
C ALA A 38 -31.77 -23.87 -15.30
N ASN A 39 -31.05 -22.76 -15.16
CA ASN A 39 -30.54 -22.30 -13.87
C ASN A 39 -31.51 -21.31 -13.19
N TYR A 40 -32.29 -21.80 -12.23
CA TYR A 40 -33.27 -21.01 -11.48
C TYR A 40 -32.69 -20.14 -10.35
N ARG A 41 -31.38 -20.25 -10.05
CA ARG A 41 -30.74 -19.49 -8.96
C ARG A 41 -30.47 -18.03 -9.30
N ARG A 42 -30.33 -17.69 -10.59
CA ARG A 42 -29.78 -16.40 -11.04
C ARG A 42 -30.78 -15.24 -11.01
N ASN A 43 -32.08 -15.51 -10.92
CA ASN A 43 -33.12 -14.52 -11.22
C ASN A 43 -34.05 -14.17 -10.04
N VAL A 44 -33.74 -14.60 -8.82
CA VAL A 44 -34.51 -14.16 -7.64
C VAL A 44 -33.85 -12.89 -7.11
N ALA A 45 -34.46 -11.74 -7.40
CA ALA A 45 -34.12 -10.50 -6.70
C ALA A 45 -34.36 -10.74 -5.21
N MET A 46 -33.34 -10.53 -4.36
CA MET A 46 -33.52 -10.59 -2.91
C MET A 46 -34.58 -9.57 -2.52
N VAL A 47 -35.76 -10.03 -2.16
CA VAL A 47 -36.80 -9.21 -1.55
C VAL A 47 -36.55 -9.22 -0.05
N ASP A 48 -36.84 -8.14 0.67
CA ASP A 48 -36.65 -8.05 2.13
C ASP A 48 -37.42 -9.14 2.92
N ASP A 49 -38.38 -9.79 2.26
CA ASP A 49 -39.15 -10.94 2.72
C ASP A 49 -38.38 -12.27 2.71
N ASP A 50 -37.21 -12.36 2.05
CA ASP A 50 -36.40 -13.58 1.86
C ASP A 50 -35.65 -14.06 3.12
N GLY A 51 -36.06 -13.56 4.28
CA GLY A 51 -35.52 -13.93 5.58
C GLY A 51 -34.16 -13.30 5.87
N LYS A 52 -33.84 -13.15 7.16
CA LYS A 52 -32.55 -12.61 7.61
C LYS A 52 -31.76 -13.73 8.28
N GLU A 53 -30.48 -13.83 7.96
CA GLU A 53 -29.58 -14.81 8.58
C GLU A 53 -28.98 -14.24 9.86
N VAL A 54 -29.00 -15.01 10.94
CA VAL A 54 -28.30 -14.67 12.18
C VAL A 54 -26.79 -14.85 11.95
N PRO A 55 -25.94 -13.90 12.41
CA PRO A 55 -24.48 -14.04 12.32
C PRO A 55 -24.01 -15.35 12.96
N GLY A 56 -23.12 -16.07 12.28
CA GLY A 56 -22.55 -17.34 12.77
C GLY A 56 -23.36 -18.60 12.43
N THR A 57 -24.67 -18.52 12.20
CA THR A 57 -25.50 -19.66 11.77
C THR A 57 -25.64 -19.67 10.26
N LYS A 58 -24.64 -20.22 9.56
CA LYS A 58 -24.60 -20.19 8.09
C LYS A 58 -25.67 -21.10 7.50
N GLY A 59 -26.65 -20.51 6.81
CA GLY A 59 -27.67 -21.24 6.05
C GLY A 59 -29.01 -21.47 6.74
N TYR A 60 -29.25 -20.87 7.92
CA TYR A 60 -30.56 -20.83 8.55
C TYR A 60 -31.11 -19.41 8.55
N LYS A 61 -32.31 -19.22 8.02
CA LYS A 61 -32.95 -17.90 7.86
C LYS A 61 -34.17 -17.77 8.75
N TYR A 62 -34.43 -16.57 9.23
CA TYR A 62 -35.67 -16.22 9.92
C TYR A 62 -36.53 -15.34 9.01
N PHE A 63 -37.73 -15.80 8.68
CA PHE A 63 -38.65 -15.12 7.75
C PHE A 63 -39.74 -14.35 8.51
N GLY A 64 -40.17 -13.19 8.01
CA GLY A 64 -41.25 -12.39 8.60
C GLY A 64 -41.18 -12.26 10.13
N ARG A 65 -42.27 -12.64 10.82
CA ARG A 65 -42.39 -12.64 12.29
C ARG A 65 -41.39 -13.54 13.02
N ALA A 66 -40.81 -14.54 12.36
CA ALA A 66 -39.78 -15.37 13.00
C ALA A 66 -38.53 -14.55 13.39
N LYS A 67 -38.31 -13.38 12.77
CA LYS A 67 -37.26 -12.42 13.16
C LYS A 67 -37.55 -11.74 14.51
N ASP A 68 -38.83 -11.64 14.89
CA ASP A 68 -39.28 -10.97 16.11
C ASP A 68 -39.38 -11.91 17.33
N LEU A 69 -39.04 -13.19 17.14
CA LEU A 69 -39.04 -14.17 18.23
C LEU A 69 -38.07 -13.73 19.34
N PRO A 70 -38.43 -13.94 20.62
CA PRO A 70 -37.55 -13.65 21.74
C PRO A 70 -36.25 -14.46 21.61
N GLY A 71 -35.10 -13.81 21.85
CA GLY A 71 -33.75 -14.34 21.60
C GLY A 71 -33.22 -14.07 20.19
N VAL A 72 -33.99 -14.37 19.14
CA VAL A 72 -33.59 -14.10 17.73
C VAL A 72 -33.57 -12.60 17.45
N LYS A 73 -34.58 -11.89 17.96
CA LYS A 73 -34.69 -10.43 17.86
C LYS A 73 -33.51 -9.71 18.49
N GLU A 74 -33.03 -10.19 19.64
CA GLU A 74 -31.89 -9.61 20.35
C GLU A 74 -30.61 -9.72 19.53
N LEU A 75 -30.36 -10.87 18.89
CA LEU A 75 -29.19 -11.08 18.01
C LEU A 75 -29.21 -10.16 16.78
N PHE A 76 -30.39 -9.82 16.26
CA PHE A 76 -30.50 -8.86 15.16
C PHE A 76 -30.37 -7.41 15.59
N GLN A 77 -30.78 -7.08 16.82
CA GLN A 77 -30.67 -5.74 17.37
C GLN A 77 -29.25 -5.43 17.82
N SER A 78 -28.55 -6.38 18.46
CA SER A 78 -27.15 -6.23 18.85
C SER A 78 -26.28 -5.93 17.64
N ARG A 79 -26.40 -6.72 16.57
CA ARG A 79 -25.65 -6.47 15.33
C ARG A 79 -25.97 -5.12 14.69
N LYS A 80 -27.24 -4.71 14.65
CA LYS A 80 -27.59 -3.38 14.10
C LYS A 80 -26.88 -2.28 14.89
N LYS A 81 -26.82 -2.41 16.21
CA LYS A 81 -26.09 -1.48 17.07
C LYS A 81 -24.59 -1.50 16.78
N ASP A 82 -23.99 -2.69 16.64
CA ASP A 82 -22.57 -2.84 16.33
C ASP A 82 -22.22 -2.24 14.95
N GLU A 83 -23.03 -2.52 13.91
CA GLU A 83 -22.88 -1.94 12.57
C GLU A 83 -23.02 -0.42 12.57
N ASP A 84 -23.97 0.12 13.33
CA ASP A 84 -24.15 1.57 13.47
C ASP A 84 -22.94 2.21 14.18
N GLU A 85 -22.41 1.58 15.23
CA GLU A 85 -21.20 2.03 15.95
C GLU A 85 -19.95 2.01 15.07
N GLU A 86 -19.74 0.94 14.31
CA GLU A 86 -18.64 0.83 13.35
C GLU A 86 -18.72 1.89 12.25
N ASN A 87 -19.93 2.15 11.73
CA ASN A 87 -20.14 3.17 10.72
C ASN A 87 -19.88 4.59 11.28
N VAL A 88 -20.29 4.85 12.53
CA VAL A 88 -19.98 6.12 13.20
C VAL A 88 -18.47 6.26 13.44
N ALA A 89 -17.78 5.21 13.88
CA ALA A 89 -16.33 5.23 14.06
C ALA A 89 -15.59 5.46 12.74
N HIS A 90 -16.00 4.76 11.68
CA HIS A 90 -15.41 4.89 10.35
C HIS A 90 -15.66 6.29 9.76
N THR A 91 -16.86 6.84 9.91
CA THR A 91 -17.16 8.21 9.45
C THR A 91 -16.39 9.28 10.23
N PHE A 92 -16.15 9.07 11.54
CA PHE A 92 -15.27 9.92 12.33
C PHE A 92 -13.83 9.85 11.83
N TYR A 93 -13.29 8.64 11.66
CA TYR A 93 -11.92 8.40 11.21
C TYR A 93 -11.65 8.92 9.80
N LYS A 94 -12.62 8.77 8.89
CA LYS A 94 -12.53 9.24 7.50
C LYS A 94 -12.24 10.74 7.37
N LYS A 95 -12.60 11.55 8.37
CA LYS A 95 -12.30 12.99 8.40
C LYS A 95 -10.80 13.27 8.53
N PHE A 96 -10.05 12.37 9.16
CA PHE A 96 -8.61 12.51 9.41
C PHE A 96 -7.75 11.82 8.36
N MET A 97 -8.34 10.96 7.52
CA MET A 97 -7.63 10.15 6.53
C MET A 97 -7.13 10.93 5.32
N ASN A 98 -7.83 11.99 4.92
CA ASN A 98 -7.53 12.75 3.70
C ASN A 98 -7.08 14.17 4.03
N GLN A 99 -6.15 14.29 4.96
CA GLN A 99 -5.67 15.58 5.39
C GLN A 99 -4.57 16.07 4.43
N GLY A 100 -4.68 17.32 3.99
CA GLY A 100 -3.78 17.89 2.96
C GLY A 100 -2.41 18.33 3.50
N PRO A 101 -1.50 18.78 2.61
CA PRO A 101 -0.12 19.18 2.94
C PRO A 101 -0.02 20.23 4.06
N ALA A 102 -1.01 21.11 4.17
CA ALA A 102 -1.10 22.11 5.24
C ALA A 102 -1.12 21.51 6.66
N TYR A 103 -1.62 20.28 6.83
CA TYR A 103 -1.61 19.62 8.14
C TYR A 103 -0.26 19.03 8.51
N PHE A 104 0.54 18.67 7.50
CA PHE A 104 1.89 18.15 7.68
C PHE A 104 2.94 19.27 7.75
N GLY A 105 2.53 20.53 7.56
CA GLY A 105 3.42 21.69 7.62
C GLY A 105 4.17 21.95 6.30
N ASP A 106 3.89 21.20 5.23
CA ASP A 106 4.59 21.32 3.94
C ASP A 106 4.43 22.71 3.28
N LEU A 107 3.47 23.52 3.75
CA LEU A 107 3.22 24.87 3.25
C LEU A 107 3.89 25.96 4.09
N ASP A 108 4.35 25.65 5.30
CA ASP A 108 4.85 26.67 6.25
C ASP A 108 6.13 27.36 5.74
N GLU A 109 6.93 26.65 4.94
CA GLU A 109 8.18 27.16 4.36
C GLU A 109 7.97 27.95 3.05
N GLN A 110 6.75 27.95 2.47
CA GLN A 110 6.47 28.61 1.18
C GLN A 110 6.43 30.13 1.28
N ASP A 111 6.16 30.68 2.46
CA ASP A 111 6.05 32.13 2.67
C ASP A 111 7.41 32.85 2.57
N GLY A 112 8.52 32.10 2.56
CA GLY A 112 9.89 32.62 2.41
C GLY A 112 10.40 33.41 3.62
N THR A 113 9.60 33.57 4.66
CA THR A 113 9.95 34.26 5.91
C THR A 113 11.13 33.58 6.61
N LEU A 114 11.14 32.25 6.65
CA LEU A 114 12.24 31.45 7.18
C LEU A 114 13.53 31.68 6.40
N LEU A 115 13.46 31.66 5.06
CA LEU A 115 14.61 31.89 4.18
C LEU A 115 15.18 33.32 4.30
N GLU A 116 14.35 34.32 4.55
CA GLU A 116 14.82 35.68 4.84
C GLU A 116 15.54 35.76 6.18
N TYR A 117 14.99 35.11 7.21
CA TYR A 117 15.61 35.05 8.53
C TYR A 117 16.96 34.33 8.50
N GLU A 118 17.02 33.15 7.88
CA GLU A 118 18.26 32.38 7.71
C GLU A 118 19.34 33.18 6.96
N ARG A 119 18.95 33.88 5.90
CA ARG A 119 19.86 34.74 5.13
C ARG A 119 20.39 35.93 5.92
N GLN A 120 19.59 36.53 6.79
CA GLN A 120 20.06 37.60 7.67
C GLN A 120 21.04 37.06 8.72
N ALA A 121 20.70 35.95 9.36
CA ALA A 121 21.57 35.28 10.33
C ALA A 121 22.91 34.86 9.70
N GLU A 122 22.88 34.31 8.49
CA GLU A 122 24.08 33.93 7.72
C GLU A 122 24.99 35.14 7.44
N GLU A 123 24.40 36.28 7.08
CA GLU A 123 25.15 37.51 6.82
C GLU A 123 25.79 38.08 8.10
N GLU A 124 25.07 38.05 9.22
CA GLU A 124 25.61 38.44 10.52
C GLU A 124 26.77 37.54 10.95
N GLU A 125 26.60 36.22 10.88
CA GLU A 125 27.64 35.24 11.20
C GLU A 125 28.88 35.39 10.30
N TRP A 126 28.67 35.67 9.00
CA TRP A 126 29.75 35.92 8.06
C TRP A 126 30.56 37.17 8.40
N GLN A 127 29.87 38.27 8.74
CA GLN A 127 30.51 39.51 9.15
C GLN A 127 31.31 39.33 10.43
N ASP A 128 30.74 38.64 11.42
CA ASP A 128 31.41 38.32 12.68
C ASP A 128 32.64 37.44 12.44
N ALA A 129 32.52 36.37 11.67
CA ALA A 129 33.62 35.48 11.31
C ALA A 129 34.74 36.23 10.57
N TYR A 130 34.38 37.09 9.62
CA TYR A 130 35.35 37.90 8.89
C TYR A 130 36.03 38.94 9.79
N SER A 131 35.30 39.56 10.71
CA SER A 131 35.87 40.51 11.69
C SER A 131 36.91 39.81 12.59
N HIS A 132 36.62 38.58 13.01
CA HIS A 132 37.52 37.77 13.80
C HIS A 132 38.79 37.41 13.02
N LEU A 133 38.62 36.95 11.77
CA LEU A 133 39.72 36.62 10.87
C LEU A 133 40.60 37.84 10.57
N ARG A 134 39.99 39.01 10.34
CA ARG A 134 40.69 40.27 10.10
C ARG A 134 41.58 40.66 11.27
N THR A 135 41.06 40.52 12.49
CA THR A 135 41.80 40.75 13.74
C THR A 135 42.99 39.81 13.86
N ALA A 136 42.81 38.53 13.50
CA ALA A 136 43.86 37.52 13.55
C ALA A 136 44.98 37.76 12.52
N LEU A 137 44.62 38.19 11.30
CA LEU A 137 45.56 38.39 10.18
C LEU A 137 46.17 39.80 10.11
N LYS A 138 45.75 40.74 10.97
CA LYS A 138 46.23 42.14 11.01
C LYS A 138 46.07 42.90 9.69
N ILE A 139 44.98 42.62 8.97
CA ILE A 139 44.63 43.31 7.72
C ILE A 139 43.99 44.67 8.09
N PRO A 140 44.41 45.81 7.49
CA PRO A 140 43.88 47.13 7.82
C PRO A 140 42.36 47.25 7.58
N GLU A 141 41.69 48.14 8.33
CA GLU A 141 40.23 48.28 8.41
C GLU A 141 39.51 48.81 7.14
N ASP A 142 40.26 49.24 6.12
CA ASP A 142 39.72 49.96 4.96
C ASP A 142 39.14 49.07 3.83
N GLU A 143 39.34 47.75 3.89
CA GLU A 143 38.82 46.81 2.87
C GLU A 143 37.41 46.30 3.25
N PRO A 144 36.43 46.30 2.32
CA PRO A 144 35.08 45.82 2.59
C PRO A 144 35.03 44.30 2.81
N THR A 145 34.05 43.83 3.59
CA THR A 145 33.77 42.40 3.75
C THR A 145 33.41 41.78 2.39
N PRO A 146 34.07 40.67 1.98
CA PRO A 146 33.73 40.00 0.73
C PRO A 146 32.31 39.42 0.80
N PRO A 147 31.56 39.37 -0.32
CA PRO A 147 30.22 38.77 -0.33
C PRO A 147 30.29 37.27 -0.05
N ILE A 148 29.29 36.73 0.64
CA ILE A 148 29.16 35.29 0.90
C ILE A 148 29.09 34.55 -0.45
N PRO A 149 29.92 33.52 -0.67
CA PRO A 149 29.86 32.69 -1.87
C PRO A 149 28.62 31.78 -1.80
N ARG A 150 27.45 32.33 -2.11
CA ARG A 150 26.23 31.55 -2.32
C ARG A 150 26.43 30.74 -3.60
N GLY A 151 26.39 29.40 -3.52
CA GLY A 151 26.35 28.56 -4.72
C GLY A 151 25.18 28.99 -5.61
N VAL A 152 25.34 28.89 -6.94
CA VAL A 152 24.25 29.18 -7.89
C VAL A 152 23.01 28.44 -7.42
N SER A 153 21.93 29.18 -7.16
CA SER A 153 20.67 28.62 -6.69
C SER A 153 20.17 27.62 -7.74
N ILE A 154 20.45 26.34 -7.50
CA ILE A 154 19.69 25.27 -8.12
C ILE A 154 18.32 25.45 -7.50
N SER A 155 17.42 26.05 -8.27
CA SER A 155 16.01 26.08 -7.95
C SER A 155 15.66 24.62 -7.72
N HIS A 156 15.38 24.23 -6.47
CA HIS A 156 14.71 22.98 -6.18
C HIS A 156 13.32 23.13 -6.81
N THR A 157 13.23 22.87 -8.11
CA THR A 157 11.97 22.54 -8.74
C THR A 157 11.63 21.17 -8.18
N ASP A 158 10.91 21.17 -7.07
CA ASP A 158 10.22 19.97 -6.62
C ASP A 158 9.33 19.53 -7.77
N SER A 159 9.84 18.54 -8.51
CA SER A 159 9.10 17.77 -9.48
C SER A 159 8.19 16.83 -8.71
N HIS A 160 7.26 17.40 -7.93
CA HIS A 160 6.03 16.72 -7.62
C HIS A 160 5.31 16.55 -8.95
N THR A 161 5.44 15.35 -9.52
CA THR A 161 4.63 14.87 -10.63
C THR A 161 3.18 14.77 -10.17
N ASN A 162 2.50 15.92 -10.07
CA ASN A 162 1.06 15.98 -10.04
C ASN A 162 0.59 15.71 -11.47
N GLY A 163 0.23 14.46 -11.73
CA GLY A 163 -0.50 14.06 -12.91
C GLY A 163 -1.89 14.68 -12.89
N ASP A 164 -2.00 15.94 -13.31
CA ASP A 164 -3.27 16.57 -13.65
C ASP A 164 -3.72 16.05 -15.03
N VAL A 165 -4.42 14.92 -15.02
CA VAL A 165 -5.26 14.53 -16.15
C VAL A 165 -6.53 15.39 -16.11
N ALA A 166 -6.57 16.34 -17.04
CA ALA A 166 -7.73 17.15 -17.36
C ALA A 166 -9.00 16.30 -17.50
N ARG A 167 -10.06 16.74 -16.82
CA ARG A 167 -11.43 16.23 -16.97
C ARG A 167 -11.89 16.40 -18.42
N SER A 168 -12.11 15.29 -19.12
CA SER A 168 -12.95 15.24 -20.31
C SER A 168 -14.23 14.47 -20.03
N SER A 169 -15.33 15.04 -20.52
CA SER A 169 -16.74 14.70 -20.37
C SER A 169 -17.15 13.23 -20.56
N ASP A 170 -18.20 12.86 -19.82
CA ASP A 170 -19.26 11.89 -20.11
C ASP A 170 -18.90 10.53 -20.72
N SER A 171 -18.98 9.47 -19.89
CA SER A 171 -19.49 8.15 -20.29
C SER A 171 -19.77 7.28 -19.06
N LYS A 172 -21.06 7.09 -18.79
CA LYS A 172 -21.68 6.18 -17.82
C LYS A 172 -21.21 4.73 -18.02
N ARG A 173 -20.44 4.16 -17.07
CA ARG A 173 -20.38 2.69 -16.84
C ARG A 173 -20.26 2.35 -15.35
N LYS A 174 -21.27 1.61 -14.90
CA LYS A 174 -21.44 0.98 -13.59
C LYS A 174 -20.52 -0.23 -13.49
N ALA A 175 -19.80 -0.40 -12.38
CA ALA A 175 -19.20 -1.67 -11.98
C ALA A 175 -19.17 -1.80 -10.43
N PRO A 176 -19.18 -3.03 -9.89
CA PRO A 176 -19.74 -3.36 -8.58
C PRO A 176 -18.74 -3.31 -7.43
N ASP A 177 -19.28 -2.99 -6.25
CA ASP A 177 -18.63 -3.06 -4.94
C ASP A 177 -18.35 -4.53 -4.60
N GLY A 178 -17.10 -4.83 -4.25
CA GLY A 178 -16.61 -6.17 -3.99
C GLY A 178 -15.72 -6.16 -2.76
N ASP A 179 -16.39 -6.30 -1.63
CA ASP A 179 -15.85 -6.55 -0.28
C ASP A 179 -14.99 -7.83 -0.31
N VAL A 180 -13.71 -7.73 0.11
CA VAL A 180 -12.82 -8.90 0.18
C VAL A 180 -12.26 -9.02 1.60
N ASP A 181 -12.90 -9.92 2.34
CA ASP A 181 -12.53 -10.39 3.66
C ASP A 181 -11.21 -11.18 3.62
N MET A 182 -10.27 -10.81 4.48
CA MET A 182 -8.96 -11.48 4.64
C MET A 182 -9.07 -12.55 5.73
N THR A 183 -8.78 -13.81 5.38
CA THR A 183 -8.58 -14.89 6.36
C THR A 183 -7.15 -15.45 6.26
N PRO A 184 -6.50 -15.86 7.37
CA PRO A 184 -5.12 -16.32 7.35
C PRO A 184 -4.98 -17.86 7.25
N SER A 185 -3.97 -18.25 6.46
CA SER A 185 -3.07 -19.42 6.56
C SER A 185 -3.62 -20.84 6.80
N GLU A 186 -3.32 -21.79 5.88
CA GLU A 186 -2.12 -22.65 5.94
C GLU A 186 -1.97 -23.57 4.70
N ALA A 187 -0.69 -23.90 4.41
CA ALA A 187 -0.13 -25.06 3.70
C ALA A 187 0.04 -25.07 2.15
N PHE A 188 1.30 -24.85 1.75
CA PHE A 188 2.14 -25.59 0.77
C PHE A 188 1.57 -26.01 -0.61
N SER A 189 2.13 -25.47 -1.70
CA SER A 189 3.03 -26.20 -2.63
C SER A 189 3.34 -25.42 -3.93
N ASP A 190 4.64 -25.38 -4.22
CA ASP A 190 5.40 -25.33 -5.49
C ASP A 190 4.78 -24.91 -6.85
N ASP A 191 5.50 -23.94 -7.44
CA ASP A 191 6.15 -23.99 -8.77
C ASP A 191 5.39 -23.69 -10.08
N ALA A 192 6.14 -22.99 -10.93
CA ALA A 192 6.10 -22.89 -12.39
C ALA A 192 4.98 -22.11 -13.11
N SER A 193 5.36 -20.87 -13.47
CA SER A 193 5.52 -20.42 -14.87
C SER A 193 4.39 -20.71 -15.88
N LYS A 194 3.60 -19.67 -16.23
CA LYS A 194 3.19 -19.38 -17.63
C LYS A 194 2.45 -18.05 -17.74
N ARG A 195 3.16 -17.00 -18.18
CA ARG A 195 2.56 -15.73 -18.61
C ARG A 195 2.31 -15.80 -20.12
N VAL A 196 1.04 -15.88 -20.51
CA VAL A 196 0.58 -15.74 -21.90
C VAL A 196 0.28 -14.28 -22.20
N LYS A 197 0.61 -13.91 -23.44
CA LYS A 197 0.80 -12.58 -24.03
C LYS A 197 -0.45 -12.10 -24.76
N THR A 198 -0.87 -10.85 -24.53
CA THR A 198 -1.64 -9.99 -25.48
C THR A 198 -1.45 -8.51 -25.07
N ASN A 199 -0.50 -7.78 -25.68
CA ASN A 199 -0.62 -6.92 -26.87
C ASN A 199 -1.28 -5.55 -26.62
N GLY A 200 -0.41 -4.52 -26.50
CA GLY A 200 -0.67 -3.09 -26.73
C GLY A 200 0.68 -2.40 -26.97
N VAL A 201 0.83 -1.74 -28.12
CA VAL A 201 2.07 -1.26 -28.79
C VAL A 201 2.48 0.16 -28.30
N PRO A 202 3.76 0.60 -28.44
CA PRO A 202 4.46 1.51 -27.52
C PRO A 202 4.59 2.96 -28.01
N PRO A 203 5.10 3.91 -27.21
CA PRO A 203 5.88 5.03 -27.74
C PRO A 203 7.36 4.64 -27.82
N GLN A 204 7.98 4.99 -28.95
CA GLN A 204 9.36 4.70 -29.30
C GLN A 204 10.34 5.73 -28.69
N ASN A 205 11.57 5.25 -28.50
CA ASN A 205 12.86 5.95 -28.34
C ASN A 205 13.33 6.35 -26.95
N GLY A 206 14.06 5.41 -26.34
CA GLY A 206 15.10 5.60 -25.35
C GLY A 206 15.58 4.20 -24.94
N ASP A 207 16.80 3.82 -25.30
CA ASP A 207 17.40 2.55 -24.90
C ASP A 207 17.22 2.36 -23.39
N ALA A 208 16.50 1.32 -22.97
CA ALA A 208 16.40 0.95 -21.58
C ALA A 208 17.75 0.35 -21.17
N LEU A 209 18.65 1.23 -20.71
CA LEU A 209 19.94 0.87 -20.13
C LEU A 209 19.75 -0.15 -19.01
N SER A 210 20.65 -1.11 -18.92
CA SER A 210 20.63 -2.12 -17.86
C SER A 210 20.68 -1.45 -16.48
N PRO A 211 20.16 -2.09 -15.41
CA PRO A 211 20.20 -1.54 -14.05
C PRO A 211 21.60 -1.15 -13.58
N GLU A 212 22.65 -1.82 -14.08
CA GLU A 212 24.04 -1.47 -13.78
C GLU A 212 24.48 -0.17 -14.47
N GLU A 213 24.05 0.04 -15.71
CA GLU A 213 24.36 1.27 -16.47
C GLU A 213 23.66 2.50 -15.90
N THR A 214 22.44 2.35 -15.38
CA THR A 214 21.72 3.45 -14.71
C THR A 214 22.39 3.83 -13.40
N MET A 215 22.85 2.85 -12.61
CA MET A 215 23.64 3.09 -11.39
C MET A 215 24.98 3.77 -11.70
N LEU A 216 25.64 3.36 -12.77
CA LEU A 216 26.90 3.95 -13.21
C LEU A 216 26.70 5.40 -13.67
N ALA A 217 25.61 5.69 -14.37
CA ALA A 217 25.23 7.06 -14.73
C ALA A 217 24.98 7.93 -13.50
N HIS A 218 24.27 7.40 -12.50
CA HIS A 218 24.05 8.09 -11.23
C HIS A 218 25.37 8.35 -10.48
N ALA A 219 26.24 7.35 -10.36
CA ALA A 219 27.56 7.48 -9.72
C ALA A 219 28.43 8.54 -10.41
N ARG A 220 28.42 8.60 -11.75
CA ARG A 220 29.12 9.65 -12.52
C ARG A 220 28.56 11.04 -12.25
N ALA A 221 27.23 11.17 -12.19
CA ALA A 221 26.59 12.44 -11.88
C ALA A 221 26.96 12.91 -10.47
N THR A 222 26.87 12.04 -9.46
CA THR A 222 27.25 12.36 -8.08
C THR A 222 28.74 12.70 -7.93
N ALA A 223 29.63 11.95 -8.57
CA ALA A 223 31.08 12.23 -8.53
C ALA A 223 31.46 13.58 -9.17
N ALA A 224 30.65 14.09 -10.11
CA ALA A 224 30.87 15.43 -10.68
C ALA A 224 30.67 16.56 -9.66
N TYR A 225 29.85 16.33 -8.63
CA TYR A 225 29.63 17.31 -7.55
C TYR A 225 30.67 17.24 -6.43
N ILE A 226 31.44 16.13 -6.34
CA ILE A 226 32.34 15.86 -5.21
C ILE A 226 33.76 15.55 -5.72
N PRO A 227 34.70 16.52 -5.71
CA PRO A 227 36.01 16.39 -6.34
C PRO A 227 36.92 15.24 -5.85
N PHE A 228 36.68 14.71 -4.64
CA PHE A 228 37.49 13.63 -4.06
C PHE A 228 36.89 12.23 -4.28
N LEU A 229 35.65 12.14 -4.77
CA LEU A 229 34.99 10.85 -5.03
C LEU A 229 35.15 10.47 -6.50
N THR A 230 35.52 9.21 -6.73
CA THR A 230 35.48 8.62 -8.07
C THR A 230 34.16 7.86 -8.25
N PRO A 231 33.66 7.68 -9.48
CA PRO A 231 32.45 6.90 -9.73
C PRO A 231 32.51 5.48 -9.16
N ASP A 232 33.71 4.89 -9.12
CA ASP A 232 33.93 3.54 -8.60
C ASP A 232 33.68 3.42 -7.10
N HIS A 233 33.84 4.52 -6.34
CA HIS A 233 33.59 4.54 -4.89
C HIS A 233 32.09 4.56 -4.55
N LEU A 234 31.25 4.92 -5.51
CA LEU A 234 29.80 5.05 -5.36
C LEU A 234 29.04 3.83 -5.89
N LEU A 235 29.74 2.91 -6.54
CA LEU A 235 29.18 1.63 -6.96
C LEU A 235 29.18 0.64 -5.80
N PRO A 236 28.22 -0.30 -5.76
CA PRO A 236 28.25 -1.37 -4.76
C PRO A 236 29.56 -2.16 -4.89
N PRO A 237 30.11 -2.65 -3.77
CA PRO A 237 31.28 -3.50 -3.82
C PRO A 237 30.99 -4.72 -4.69
N LYS A 238 31.95 -5.10 -5.53
CA LYS A 238 31.83 -6.31 -6.36
C LYS A 238 31.78 -7.53 -5.44
N LEU A 239 30.61 -8.17 -5.38
CA LEU A 239 30.45 -9.44 -4.68
C LEU A 239 31.07 -10.55 -5.56
N PRO A 240 31.88 -11.46 -4.99
CA PRO A 240 32.39 -12.60 -5.72
C PRO A 240 31.26 -13.44 -6.32
N SER A 241 31.48 -13.97 -7.52
CA SER A 241 30.50 -14.85 -8.15
C SER A 241 30.37 -16.17 -7.36
N ARG A 242 29.26 -16.90 -7.54
CA ARG A 242 29.04 -18.19 -6.86
C ARG A 242 30.21 -19.17 -7.08
N VAL A 243 30.75 -19.18 -8.29
CA VAL A 243 31.88 -20.05 -8.67
C VAL A 243 33.15 -19.64 -7.93
N GLU A 244 33.44 -18.33 -7.85
CA GLU A 244 34.59 -17.80 -7.11
C GLU A 244 34.48 -18.10 -5.61
N MET A 245 33.28 -17.98 -5.04
CA MET A 245 33.03 -18.35 -3.64
C MET A 245 33.24 -19.84 -3.39
N GLU A 246 32.73 -20.70 -4.28
CA GLU A 246 32.92 -22.15 -4.19
C GLU A 246 34.41 -22.53 -4.27
N GLU A 247 35.18 -21.92 -5.18
CA GLU A 247 36.62 -22.12 -5.29
C GLU A 247 37.37 -21.65 -4.03
N PHE A 248 37.01 -20.49 -3.50
CA PHE A 248 37.59 -19.96 -2.27
C PHE A 248 37.32 -20.86 -1.06
N LEU A 249 36.08 -21.33 -0.91
CA LEU A 249 35.69 -22.25 0.16
C LEU A 249 36.38 -23.61 0.01
N LEU A 250 36.53 -24.11 -1.22
CA LEU A 250 37.27 -25.34 -1.50
C LEU A 250 38.75 -25.18 -1.13
N GLY A 251 39.34 -24.02 -1.45
CA GLY A 251 40.70 -23.66 -1.06
C GLY A 251 40.90 -23.61 0.45
N LEU A 252 39.96 -22.98 1.19
CA LEU A 252 39.98 -22.96 2.65
C LEU A 252 39.84 -24.36 3.25
N ARG A 253 38.92 -25.17 2.73
CA ARG A 253 38.74 -26.56 3.19
C ARG A 253 39.98 -27.40 2.93
N LYS A 254 40.62 -27.23 1.77
CA LYS A 254 41.87 -27.92 1.45
C LYS A 254 43.00 -27.48 2.36
N LYS A 255 43.13 -26.18 2.66
CA LYS A 255 44.13 -25.64 3.60
C LYS A 255 43.92 -26.18 5.01
N ALA A 256 42.69 -26.13 5.53
CA ALA A 256 42.35 -26.67 6.84
C ALA A 256 42.65 -28.18 6.93
N LEU A 257 42.33 -28.94 5.88
CA LEU A 257 42.64 -30.36 5.83
C LEU A 257 44.15 -30.62 5.73
N VAL A 258 44.91 -29.78 5.03
CA VAL A 258 46.38 -29.89 5.02
C VAL A 258 46.95 -29.60 6.41
N GLU A 259 46.45 -28.57 7.09
CA GLU A 259 46.87 -28.22 8.46
C GLU A 259 46.55 -29.32 9.47
N GLU A 260 45.35 -29.91 9.40
CA GLU A 260 44.97 -31.05 10.26
C GLU A 260 45.85 -32.29 10.05
N TYR A 261 46.22 -32.59 8.80
CA TYR A 261 46.93 -33.83 8.47
C TYR A 261 48.46 -33.71 8.48
N PHE A 262 49.01 -32.54 8.17
CA PHE A 262 50.45 -32.32 8.08
C PHE A 262 51.00 -31.44 9.21
N GLY A 263 50.14 -30.84 10.05
CA GLY A 263 50.53 -29.85 11.05
C GLY A 263 50.89 -28.50 10.42
N GLU A 264 50.94 -27.43 11.23
CA GLU A 264 51.45 -26.13 10.77
C GLU A 264 52.86 -26.31 10.19
N ALA A 265 53.04 -25.94 8.91
CA ALA A 265 54.35 -25.74 8.29
C ALA A 265 54.73 -24.26 8.43
#